data_AF-A0A1M4UVZ4-F1
#
_entry.id   AF-A0A1M4UVZ4-F1
#
_cell.length_a   1.000
_cell.length_b   1.000
_cell.length_c   1.000
_cell.angle_alpha   90.00
_cell.angle_beta   90.00
_cell.angle_gamma   90.00
#
_symmetry.space_group_name_H-M   'P 1'
#
loop_
_entity.id
_entity.type
_entity.pdbx_description
1 polymer ?
#
loop_
_entity_poly.entity_id
_entity_poly.type
_entity_poly.pdbx_seq_one_letter_code
_entity_poly.pdbx_strand_id
1 'polypeptide(L)'
;MKLIFVASPYKGDIEKNIEYAKEACRYVLNEGNAFFCPHLLYPQILNDNNPEERKIGIKMGKELLAKCDELWAFGGHISSGMFEEIEFARKNRIPIKRITHLNMETRDCLFFKKG
;
A
#
# COMPACT_ATOMS: atom_id res chain seq x y z
N MET A 1 12.18 3.73 -12.57
CA MET A 1 11.31 3.93 -11.40
C MET A 1 10.07 3.08 -11.62
N LYS A 2 9.68 2.27 -10.64
CA LYS A 2 8.42 1.50 -10.70
C LYS A 2 7.31 2.22 -9.93
N LEU A 3 6.06 2.01 -10.30
CA LEU A 3 4.87 2.37 -9.54
C LEU A 3 4.45 1.17 -8.68
N ILE A 4 4.56 1.33 -7.37
CA ILE A 4 4.30 0.26 -6.40
C ILE A 4 2.95 0.49 -5.73
N PHE A 5 2.10 -0.52 -5.76
CA PHE A 5 0.89 -0.54 -4.95
C PHE A 5 1.24 -0.98 -3.52
N VAL A 6 0.92 -0.15 -2.54
CA VAL A 6 1.23 -0.38 -1.12
C VAL A 6 0.00 -0.94 -0.41
N ALA A 7 0.10 -2.21 0.01
CA ALA A 7 -0.90 -2.89 0.81
C ALA A 7 -0.40 -3.06 2.25
N SER A 8 -1.16 -2.61 3.24
CA SER A 8 -0.87 -2.79 4.68
C SER A 8 -2.17 -2.89 5.48
N PRO A 9 -2.13 -3.36 6.74
CA PRO A 9 -3.31 -3.33 7.61
C PRO A 9 -3.85 -1.90 7.76
N TYR A 10 -5.17 -1.76 7.81
CA TYR A 10 -5.87 -0.49 8.02
C TYR A 10 -6.82 -0.56 9.22
N LYS A 11 -7.68 -1.59 9.30
CA LYS A 11 -8.62 -1.79 10.41
C LYS A 11 -7.94 -2.19 11.72
N GLY A 12 -8.63 -1.94 12.83
CA GLY A 12 -8.13 -2.18 14.19
C GLY A 12 -7.71 -0.84 14.79
N ASP A 13 -6.45 -0.73 15.18
CA ASP A 13 -5.83 0.52 15.62
C ASP A 13 -5.53 1.41 14.39
N ILE A 14 -6.52 2.19 13.97
CA ILE A 14 -6.48 2.97 12.72
C ILE A 14 -5.33 3.98 12.73
N GLU A 15 -5.13 4.71 13.83
CA GLU A 15 -4.08 5.73 13.92
C GLU A 15 -2.70 5.09 13.75
N LYS A 16 -2.44 4.01 14.48
CA LYS A 16 -1.19 3.25 14.36
C LYS A 16 -1.00 2.69 12.95
N ASN A 17 -2.05 2.17 12.34
CA ASN A 17 -1.99 1.61 10.99
C ASN A 17 -1.76 2.68 9.92
N ILE A 18 -2.29 3.89 10.10
CA ILE A 18 -2.02 5.03 9.23
C ILE A 18 -0.54 5.43 9.30
N GLU A 19 0.05 5.49 10.50
CA GLU A 19 1.49 5.78 10.63
C GLU A 19 2.34 4.67 10.01
N TYR A 20 1.99 3.40 10.24
CA TYR A 20 2.65 2.26 9.61
C TYR A 20 2.58 2.31 8.07
N ALA A 21 1.43 2.67 7.52
CA ALA A 21 1.25 2.86 6.09
C ALA A 21 2.15 3.98 5.52
N LYS A 22 2.27 5.10 6.25
CA LYS A 22 3.19 6.19 5.88
C LYS A 22 4.64 5.73 5.89
N GLU A 23 5.06 4.93 6.86
CA GLU A 23 6.39 4.33 6.90
C GLU A 23 6.62 3.38 5.73
N ALA A 24 5.64 2.54 5.38
CA ALA A 24 5.70 1.68 4.19
C ALA A 24 5.84 2.51 2.89
N CYS A 25 5.13 3.62 2.77
CA CYS A 25 5.29 4.54 1.64
C CYS A 25 6.69 5.16 1.59
N ARG A 26 7.23 5.60 2.75
CA ARG A 26 8.62 6.10 2.85
C ARG A 26 9.64 5.04 2.45
N TYR A 27 9.42 3.78 2.83
CA TYR A 27 10.28 2.67 2.42
C TYR A 27 10.30 2.54 0.88
N VAL A 28 9.14 2.58 0.23
CA VAL A 28 9.05 2.54 -1.25
C VAL A 28 9.80 3.71 -1.90
N LEU A 29 9.64 4.92 -1.35
CA LEU A 29 10.36 6.11 -1.82
C LEU A 29 11.88 5.92 -1.70
N ASN A 30 12.37 5.45 -0.54
CA ASN A 30 13.79 5.23 -0.30
C ASN A 30 14.40 4.15 -1.22
N GLU A 31 13.59 3.20 -1.67
CA GLU A 31 13.98 2.18 -2.67
C GLU A 31 13.96 2.72 -4.12
N GLY A 32 13.71 4.02 -4.34
CA GLY A 32 13.77 4.63 -5.66
C GLY A 32 12.48 4.52 -6.49
N ASN A 33 11.34 4.22 -5.86
CA ASN A 33 10.07 3.95 -6.54
C ASN A 33 8.96 4.93 -6.17
N ALA A 34 7.99 5.10 -7.06
CA ALA A 34 6.74 5.80 -6.77
C ALA A 34 5.75 4.83 -6.08
N PHE A 35 4.77 5.37 -5.35
CA PHE A 35 3.78 4.55 -4.64
C PHE A 35 2.35 5.00 -4.88
N PHE A 36 1.43 4.05 -4.77
CA PHE A 36 0.00 4.28 -4.59
C PHE A 36 -0.48 3.53 -3.35
N CYS A 37 -1.08 4.23 -2.39
CA CYS A 37 -1.50 3.68 -1.09
C CYS A 37 -2.99 4.01 -0.85
N PRO A 38 -3.92 3.14 -1.30
CA PRO A 38 -5.35 3.47 -1.35
C PRO A 38 -5.97 3.81 0.01
N HIS A 39 -5.53 3.14 1.08
CA HIS A 39 -6.09 3.35 2.42
C HIS A 39 -5.59 4.65 3.10
N LEU A 40 -4.58 5.33 2.54
CA LEU A 40 -4.24 6.69 2.92
C LEU A 40 -5.02 7.74 2.10
N LEU A 41 -5.77 7.33 1.08
CA LEU A 41 -6.48 8.23 0.18
C LEU A 41 -8.00 8.09 0.34
N TYR A 42 -8.54 6.92 0.03
CA TYR A 42 -9.98 6.72 -0.08
C TYR A 42 -10.73 6.88 1.24
N PRO A 43 -10.23 6.40 2.40
CA PRO A 43 -10.94 6.60 3.68
C PRO A 43 -11.06 8.07 4.12
N GLN A 44 -10.32 9.00 3.49
CA GLN A 44 -10.50 10.44 3.74
C GLN A 44 -11.72 11.01 3.00
N ILE A 45 -12.27 10.26 2.05
CA ILE A 45 -13.39 10.68 1.18
C ILE A 45 -14.59 9.75 1.38
N LEU A 46 -14.34 8.46 1.57
CA LEU A 46 -15.32 7.38 1.71
C LEU A 46 -15.35 6.88 3.15
N ASN A 47 -16.53 6.52 3.63
CA ASN A 47 -16.72 5.91 4.93
C ASN A 47 -16.46 4.40 4.88
N ASP A 48 -15.31 3.96 5.40
CA ASP A 48 -14.95 2.54 5.43
C ASP A 48 -15.84 1.68 6.34
N ASN A 49 -16.63 2.30 7.23
CA ASN A 49 -17.67 1.62 8.02
C ASN A 49 -18.97 1.40 7.24
N ASN A 50 -19.17 2.11 6.12
CA ASN A 50 -20.27 1.85 5.21
C ASN A 50 -19.85 0.75 4.20
N PRO A 51 -20.51 -0.42 4.19
CA PRO A 51 -20.14 -1.54 3.33
C PRO A 51 -20.12 -1.20 1.83
N GLU A 52 -21.03 -0.34 1.35
CA GLU A 52 -21.11 0.00 -0.07
C GLU A 52 -19.98 0.96 -0.48
N GLU A 53 -19.70 1.97 0.33
CA GLU A 53 -18.57 2.87 0.10
C GLU A 53 -17.23 2.13 0.21
N ARG A 54 -17.10 1.21 1.17
CA ARG A 54 -15.94 0.33 1.28
C ARG A 54 -15.71 -0.50 0.01
N LYS A 55 -16.78 -1.09 -0.57
CA LYS A 55 -16.68 -1.83 -1.85
C LYS A 55 -16.21 -0.91 -2.99
N ILE A 56 -16.71 0.33 -3.04
CA ILE A 56 -16.28 1.33 -4.03
C ILE A 56 -14.78 1.62 -3.86
N GLY A 57 -14.30 1.87 -2.64
CA GLY A 57 -12.88 2.09 -2.34
C GLY A 57 -11.99 0.93 -2.79
N ILE A 58 -12.37 -0.31 -2.46
CA ILE A 58 -11.64 -1.52 -2.87
C ILE A 58 -11.63 -1.66 -4.40
N LYS A 59 -12.76 -1.42 -5.07
CA LYS A 59 -12.85 -1.50 -6.53
C LYS A 59 -11.92 -0.49 -7.19
N MET A 60 -11.94 0.77 -6.77
CA MET A 60 -11.04 1.81 -7.30
C MET A 60 -9.57 1.48 -7.01
N GLY A 61 -9.28 0.93 -5.83
CA GLY A 61 -7.94 0.42 -5.50
C GLY A 61 -7.48 -0.64 -6.50
N LYS A 62 -8.33 -1.64 -6.82
CA LYS A 62 -8.02 -2.69 -7.80
C LYS A 62 -7.80 -2.14 -9.22
N GLU A 63 -8.59 -1.15 -9.66
CA GLU A 63 -8.39 -0.48 -10.96
C GLU A 63 -7.03 0.23 -11.06
N LEU A 64 -6.55 0.81 -9.97
CA LEU A 64 -5.21 1.42 -9.92
C LEU A 64 -4.11 0.39 -9.74
N LEU A 65 -4.35 -0.67 -8.96
CA LEU A 65 -3.44 -1.81 -8.85
C LEU A 65 -3.13 -2.41 -10.22
N ALA A 66 -4.13 -2.55 -11.09
CA ALA A 66 -3.95 -3.03 -12.46
C ALA A 66 -2.98 -2.19 -13.31
N LYS A 67 -2.69 -0.96 -12.90
CA LYS A 67 -1.77 -0.03 -13.56
C LYS A 67 -0.41 0.06 -12.85
N CYS A 68 -0.25 -0.60 -11.71
CA CYS A 68 1.00 -0.62 -10.96
C CYS A 68 1.92 -1.72 -11.50
N ASP A 69 3.23 -1.50 -11.39
CA ASP A 69 4.23 -2.48 -11.81
C ASP A 69 4.32 -3.67 -10.84
N GLU A 70 4.10 -3.41 -9.53
CA GLU A 70 4.15 -4.44 -8.48
C GLU A 70 3.19 -4.09 -7.33
N LEU A 71 2.81 -5.11 -6.56
CA LEU A 71 2.18 -4.96 -5.24
C LEU A 71 3.17 -5.30 -4.14
N TRP A 72 3.40 -4.37 -3.21
CA TRP A 72 4.19 -4.62 -2.01
C TRP A 72 3.26 -4.70 -0.80
N ALA A 73 3.19 -5.89 -0.21
CA ALA A 73 2.42 -6.15 0.99
C ALA A 73 3.31 -5.98 2.22
N PHE A 74 2.94 -5.07 3.12
CA PHE A 74 3.64 -4.74 4.37
C PHE A 74 2.92 -5.28 5.61
N GLY A 75 3.66 -5.57 6.68
CA GLY A 75 3.13 -5.97 7.99
C GLY A 75 3.39 -7.43 8.37
N GLY A 76 3.15 -7.77 9.64
CA GLY A 76 3.31 -9.15 10.15
C GLY A 76 2.17 -10.10 9.80
N HIS A 77 1.01 -9.58 9.40
CA HIS A 77 -0.17 -10.37 9.03
C HIS A 77 -0.82 -9.80 7.75
N ILE A 78 -1.73 -10.58 7.15
CA ILE A 78 -2.53 -10.19 5.98
C ILE A 78 -3.96 -9.91 6.46
N SER A 79 -4.41 -8.65 6.33
CA SER A 79 -5.80 -8.30 6.60
C SER A 79 -6.72 -8.75 5.47
N SER A 80 -8.04 -8.74 5.68
CA SER A 80 -9.02 -9.09 4.64
C SER A 80 -8.92 -8.19 3.41
N GLY A 81 -8.70 -6.88 3.61
CA GLY A 81 -8.50 -5.93 2.50
C GLY A 81 -7.23 -6.24 1.70
N MET A 82 -6.12 -6.50 2.39
CA MET A 82 -4.87 -6.90 1.74
C MET A 82 -5.02 -8.22 0.98
N PHE A 83 -5.74 -9.18 1.54
CA PHE A 83 -5.98 -10.46 0.88
C PHE A 83 -6.68 -10.25 -0.47
N GLU A 84 -7.72 -9.42 -0.51
CA GLU A 84 -8.41 -9.09 -1.75
C GLU A 84 -7.53 -8.42 -2.82
N GLU A 85 -6.61 -7.55 -2.40
CA GLU A 85 -5.64 -6.89 -3.29
C GLU A 85 -4.58 -7.89 -3.80
N ILE A 86 -4.08 -8.76 -2.92
CA ILE A 86 -3.11 -9.81 -3.25
C ILE A 86 -3.70 -10.82 -4.22
N GLU A 87 -4.93 -11.29 -3.99
CA GLU A 87 -5.62 -12.21 -4.91
C GLU A 87 -5.85 -11.57 -6.27
N PHE A 88 -6.20 -10.27 -6.30
CA PHE A 88 -6.31 -9.53 -7.55
C PHE A 88 -4.96 -9.45 -8.28
N ALA A 89 -3.87 -9.13 -7.58
CA ALA A 89 -2.53 -9.08 -8.17
C ALA A 89 -2.11 -10.45 -8.72
N ARG A 90 -2.34 -11.54 -7.97
CA ARG A 90 -2.08 -12.93 -8.43
C ARG A 90 -2.81 -13.24 -9.72
N LYS A 91 -4.12 -12.98 -9.76
CA LYS A 91 -4.97 -13.25 -10.93
C LYS A 91 -4.50 -12.49 -12.18
N ASN A 92 -3.98 -11.28 -11.99
CA ASN A 92 -3.52 -10.42 -13.08
C ASN A 92 -2.01 -10.52 -13.35
N ARG A 93 -1.31 -11.48 -12.73
CA ARG A 93 0.15 -11.68 -12.87
C ARG A 93 0.99 -10.45 -12.51
N ILE A 94 0.49 -9.63 -11.60
CA ILE A 94 1.24 -8.50 -11.04
C ILE A 94 2.20 -9.08 -10.00
N PRO A 95 3.52 -8.83 -10.09
CA PRO A 95 4.49 -9.29 -9.10
C PRO A 95 4.14 -8.81 -7.69
N ILE A 96 4.28 -9.71 -6.71
CA ILE A 96 3.98 -9.41 -5.30
C ILE A 96 5.25 -9.57 -4.48
N LYS A 97 5.59 -8.54 -3.71
CA LYS A 97 6.67 -8.56 -2.71
C LYS A 97 6.08 -8.55 -1.32
N ARG A 98 6.53 -9.45 -0.44
CA ARG A 98 6.13 -9.47 0.97
C ARG A 98 7.22 -8.88 1.85
N ILE A 99 6.87 -7.90 2.67
CA ILE A 99 7.76 -7.21 3.60
C ILE A 99 7.16 -7.29 5.00
N THR A 100 7.73 -8.15 5.86
CA THR A 100 7.20 -8.40 7.21
C THR A 100 7.75 -7.45 8.26
N HIS A 101 8.97 -6.94 8.05
CA HIS A 101 9.64 -6.00 8.94
C HIS A 101 10.18 -4.81 8.15
N LEU A 102 9.85 -3.61 8.60
CA LEU A 102 10.41 -2.36 8.08
C LEU A 102 11.70 -2.08 8.85
N ASN A 103 12.83 -2.56 8.33
CA ASN A 103 14.13 -2.11 8.85
C ASN A 103 14.50 -0.82 8.12
N MET A 104 14.16 0.31 8.72
CA MET A 104 14.65 1.61 8.28
C MET A 104 16.05 1.81 8.86
N GLU A 105 17.08 1.28 8.20
CA GLU A 105 18.38 1.96 8.29
C GLU A 105 18.20 3.32 7.64
N THR A 106 18.57 4.39 8.34
CA THR A 106 18.43 5.77 7.88
C THR A 106 19.26 5.99 6.61
N ARG A 107 18.73 5.57 5.46
CA ARG A 107 19.23 5.96 4.16
C ARG A 107 18.54 7.26 3.85
N ASP A 108 19.27 8.37 4.03
CA ASP A 108 18.85 9.66 3.50
C ASP A 108 18.29 9.43 2.10
N CYS A 109 17.05 9.82 1.90
CA CYS A 109 16.30 9.57 0.68
C CYS A 109 17.15 10.00 -0.53
N LEU A 110 17.62 9.01 -1.30
CA LEU A 110 18.57 9.20 -2.40
C LEU A 110 18.05 10.18 -3.47
N PHE A 111 16.73 10.40 -3.50
CA PHE A 111 16.07 11.37 -4.37
C PHE A 111 16.49 12.83 -4.13
N PHE A 112 16.89 13.21 -2.91
CA PHE A 112 17.25 14.60 -2.61
C PHE A 112 18.75 14.90 -2.71
N LYS A 113 19.60 13.89 -3.02
CA LYS A 113 21.06 14.08 -3.15
C LYS A 113 21.55 14.33 -4.58
N LYS A 114 20.64 14.44 -5.57
CA LYS A 114 20.94 14.78 -6.97
C LYS A 114 20.37 16.14 -7.37
N GLY A 115 20.67 17.17 -6.59
CA GLY A 115 20.41 18.58 -6.89
C GLY A 115 21.72 19.34 -6.94
#